data_AF-A0A1I4BZ55-F1
#
_entry.id   AF-A0A1I4BZ55-F1
#
_cell.length_a   1.000
_cell.length_b   1.000
_cell.length_c   1.000
_cell.angle_alpha   90.00
_cell.angle_beta   90.00
_cell.angle_gamma   90.00
#
_symmetry.space_group_name_H-M   'P 1'
#
loop_
_entity.id
_entity.type
_entity.pdbx_description
1 polymer ?
#
loop_
_entity_poly.entity_id
_entity_poly.type
_entity_poly.pdbx_seq_one_letter_code
_entity_poly.pdbx_strand_id
1 'polypeptide(L)' 'MAEQPADRQAATIARARATLAASQQLDMGDERAVARMLGRLEVAIASLLDVLDGEDQ' A
#
# COMPACT_ATOMS: atom_id res chain seq x y z
N MET A 1 -24.76 -2.78 -3.11
CA MET A 1 -24.23 -1.91 -4.19
C MET A 1 -22.87 -2.48 -4.55
N ALA A 2 -22.63 -2.83 -5.81
CA ALA A 2 -21.29 -3.27 -6.23
C ALA A 2 -20.37 -2.05 -6.16
N GLU A 3 -19.23 -2.19 -5.47
CA GLU A 3 -18.18 -1.16 -5.40
C GLU A 3 -17.63 -0.94 -6.82
N GLN A 4 -17.58 0.32 -7.28
CA GLN A 4 -17.09 0.60 -8.63
C GLN A 4 -15.58 0.35 -8.67
N PRO A 5 -15.02 -0.14 -9.80
CA PRO A 5 -13.58 -0.43 -9.92
C PRO A 5 -12.71 0.80 -9.59
N ALA A 6 -13.15 2.00 -9.97
CA ALA A 6 -12.48 3.25 -9.63
C ALA A 6 -12.43 3.53 -8.11
N ASP A 7 -13.49 3.19 -7.36
CA ASP A 7 -13.52 3.37 -5.91
C ASP A 7 -12.51 2.45 -5.21
N ARG A 8 -12.41 1.20 -5.68
CA ARG A 8 -11.43 0.23 -5.18
C ARG A 8 -9.99 0.68 -5.47
N GLN A 9 -9.73 1.19 -6.67
CA GLN A 9 -8.40 1.71 -7.04
C GLN A 9 -8.03 2.91 -6.16
N ALA A 10 -8.94 3.88 -6.01
CA ALA A 10 -8.73 5.05 -5.16
C ALA A 10 -8.46 4.66 -3.70
N ALA A 11 -9.20 3.68 -3.16
CA ALA A 11 -8.97 3.14 -1.82
C ALA A 11 -7.60 2.47 -1.69
N THR A 12 -7.17 1.71 -2.69
CA THR A 12 -5.86 1.04 -2.72
C THR A 12 -4.72 2.07 -2.73
N ILE A 13 -4.81 3.08 -3.58
CA ILE A 13 -3.84 4.19 -3.65
C ILE A 13 -3.78 4.95 -2.32
N ALA A 14 -4.94 5.27 -1.73
CA ALA A 14 -5.00 5.96 -0.44
C ALA A 14 -4.32 5.15 0.67
N ARG A 15 -4.56 3.83 0.71
CA ARG A 15 -3.94 2.94 1.70
C ARG A 15 -2.42 2.82 1.51
N ALA A 16 -1.94 2.77 0.27
CA ALA A 16 -0.52 2.75 -0.03
C ALA A 16 0.17 4.06 0.41
N ARG A 17 -0.47 5.21 0.15
CA ARG A 17 0.03 6.52 0.61
C ARG A 17 0.12 6.60 2.14
N ALA A 18 -0.90 6.13 2.85
CA ALA A 18 -0.89 6.09 4.31
C ALA A 18 0.23 5.19 4.86
N THR A 19 0.47 4.05 4.21
CA THR A 19 1.55 3.12 4.59
C THR A 19 2.93 3.74 4.38
N LEU A 20 3.14 4.45 3.27
CA LEU A 20 4.38 5.19 3.00
C LEU A 20 4.59 6.33 3.99
N ALA A 21 3.55 7.09 4.33
CA ALA A 21 3.66 8.14 5.35
C ALA A 21 4.04 7.57 6.72
N ALA A 22 3.47 6.41 7.09
CA ALA A 22 3.83 5.73 8.33
C ALA A 22 5.28 5.23 8.34
N SER A 23 5.83 4.79 7.20
CA SER A 23 7.23 4.35 7.13
C SER A 23 8.23 5.51 7.29
N GLN A 24 7.87 6.72 6.90
CA GLN A 24 8.71 7.91 7.05
C GLN A 24 8.85 8.36 8.51
N GLN A 25 7.88 8.00 9.36
CA GLN A 25 7.87 8.31 10.79
C GLN A 25 8.43 7.16 11.64
N LEU A 26 8.89 6.09 11.01
CA LEU A 26 9.33 4.88 11.71
C LEU A 26 10.68 5.11 12.40
N ASP A 27 10.74 4.77 13.68
CA ASP A 27 12.00 4.65 14.41
C ASP A 27 12.77 3.41 13.93
N MET A 28 13.96 3.64 13.36
CA MET A 28 14.83 2.60 12.84
C MET A 28 15.59 1.84 13.93
N GLY A 29 15.50 2.26 15.19
CA GLY A 29 16.08 1.55 16.34
C GLY A 29 15.32 0.28 16.75
N ASP A 30 14.07 0.10 16.30
CA ASP A 30 13.28 -1.11 16.54
C ASP A 30 13.24 -1.99 15.27
N GLU A 31 14.14 -2.95 15.19
CA GLU A 31 14.25 -3.91 14.07
C GLU A 31 12.94 -4.67 13.81
N ARG A 32 12.15 -4.97 14.85
CA ARG A 32 10.86 -5.66 14.68
C ARG A 32 9.80 -4.73 14.11
N ALA A 33 9.83 -3.45 14.45
CA ALA A 33 8.98 -2.44 13.82
C ALA A 33 9.36 -2.23 12.35
N VAL A 34 10.66 -2.22 12.04
CA VAL A 34 11.21 -2.16 10.67
C VAL A 34 10.76 -3.35 9.84
N ALA A 35 10.96 -4.58 10.30
CA ALA A 35 10.54 -5.78 9.58
C ALA A 35 9.03 -5.78 9.28
N ARG A 36 8.19 -5.36 10.25
CA ARG A 36 6.74 -5.22 10.05
C ARG A 36 6.39 -4.11 9.06
N MET A 37 7.13 -3.01 9.06
CA MET A 37 6.91 -1.94 8.09
C MET A 37 7.27 -2.37 6.67
N LEU A 38 8.39 -3.08 6.51
CA LEU A 38 8.81 -3.62 5.22
C LEU A 38 7.75 -4.56 4.63
N GLY A 39 7.23 -5.51 5.41
CA GLY A 39 6.15 -6.39 4.94
C GLY A 39 4.86 -5.63 4.57
N ARG A 40 4.52 -4.56 5.30
CA ARG A 40 3.37 -3.70 4.93
C ARG A 40 3.60 -2.93 3.62
N LEU A 41 4.82 -2.45 3.40
CA LEU A 41 5.20 -1.77 2.17
C LEU A 41 5.18 -2.73 0.98
N GLU A 42 5.67 -3.97 1.15
CA GLU A 42 5.64 -5.01 0.13
C GLU A 42 4.20 -5.30 -0.33
N VAL A 43 3.27 -5.51 0.60
CA VAL A 43 1.85 -5.72 0.29
C VAL A 43 1.23 -4.50 -0.41
N ALA A 44 1.58 -3.29 0.04
CA ALA A 44 1.09 -2.06 -0.59
C ALA A 44 1.59 -1.91 -2.03
N ILE A 45 2.85 -2.26 -2.30
CA ILE A 45 3.44 -2.23 -3.65
C ILE A 45 2.77 -3.28 -4.54
N ALA A 46 2.63 -4.53 -4.07
CA ALA A 46 1.95 -5.58 -4.83
C ALA A 46 0.53 -5.16 -5.23
N SER A 47 -0.23 -4.58 -4.28
CA SER A 47 -1.59 -4.09 -4.56
C SER A 47 -1.62 -2.94 -5.57
N LEU A 48 -0.58 -2.08 -5.61
CA LEU A 48 -0.48 -1.01 -6.60
C LEU A 48 -0.11 -1.55 -7.99
N LEU A 49 0.76 -2.56 -8.06
CA LEU A 49 1.10 -3.22 -9.32
C LEU A 49 -0.14 -3.91 -9.91
N ASP A 50 -0.92 -4.61 -9.08
CA ASP A 50 -2.19 -5.23 -9.53
C ASP A 50 -3.18 -4.19 -10.09
N VAL A 51 -3.19 -2.97 -9.53
CA VAL A 51 -4.01 -1.87 -10.05
C VAL A 51 -3.53 -1.42 -11.43
N LEU A 52 -2.21 -1.28 -11.62
CA LEU A 52 -1.61 -0.86 -12.90
C LEU A 52 -1.79 -1.92 -13.99
N ASP A 53 -1.53 -3.19 -13.66
CA ASP A 53 -1.70 -4.31 -14.59
C ASP A 53 -3.18 -4.50 -15.02
N GLY A 54 -4.11 -4.03 -14.18
CA GLY A 54 -5.55 -3.99 -14.48
C GLY A 54 -6.00 -2.82 -15.36
N GLU A 55 -5.17 -1.79 -15.56
CA GLU A 55 -5.44 -0.66 -16.46
C GLU A 55 -5.02 -0.93 -17.91
N ASP A 56 -4.17 -1.94 -18.15
CA ASP A 56 -3.64 -2.33 -19.48
C ASP A 56 -4.51 -3.37 -20.24
N GLN A 57 -5.71 -3.71 -19.73
CA GLN A 57 -6.69 -4.63 -20.35
C GLN A 57 -8.00 -3.92 -20.72
#